data_AF-A0A650EKE8-F1
#
_entry.id   AF-A0A650EKE8-F1
#
_cell.length_a   1.000
_cell.length_b   1.000
_cell.length_c   1.000
_cell.angle_alpha   90.00
_cell.angle_beta   90.00
_cell.angle_gamma   90.00
#
_symmetry.space_group_name_H-M   'P 1'
#
loop_
_entity.id
_entity.type
_entity.pdbx_description
1 polymer ?
#
loop_
_entity_poly.entity_id
_entity_poly.type
_entity_poly.pdbx_seq_one_letter_code
_entity_poly.pdbx_strand_id
1 'polypeptide(L)'
;MHGKILRYSTQTKNGVVVNASKKIFELRNTSWHDQRMMPSTGMLVEFRLDDGGYTITDCRASRYQHFPEEGLIREIDFWRTNTDEELKSKEADARTAIAKQIFNETNYLKLNSIQLSTPIPETIKDYFRDEFNTLNAIATMEDDPTQQQYKVNYLIVKPYLTKAVDYLVFNDRHITMDNFADDLQTLKQLEYAYRQFQTNTNLTPDKIFQECFLDVQYHYKGVLRAIETFNEKKLAMQNKIRVGAMELRSIQSKIDAKKGDIKLLEEKKSKTRAVITKAESDIKVIESTIDRLKNLSQQFFKDNLKQFEVVFNKMYEILISQTKSAMDICATHIDNKLWQLGMSSMAIKNVFFKQNNIGSPFCAMTFLGNHVKRLDKSKLRDNEYSIYQYYNKYVSKNIKNFLIFSDSADFGVDLKIKIMSASKYHHVTVFHKEVEYFSAVNNTKYELIYIDSNLRLQKPAAILKIGKESRRNKDTNFSLLSIEDVKKLTF
;
A
#
# COMPACT_ATOMS: atom_id res chain seq x y z
N MET A 1 14.29 -19.02 9.46
CA MET A 1 15.18 -19.14 8.29
C MET A 1 14.74 -18.14 7.24
N HIS A 2 15.66 -17.67 6.42
CA HIS A 2 15.35 -16.82 5.27
C HIS A 2 15.32 -17.60 3.96
N GLY A 3 14.43 -17.17 3.06
CA GLY A 3 14.22 -17.79 1.76
C GLY A 3 13.60 -16.85 0.74
N LYS A 4 13.45 -17.35 -0.48
CA LYS A 4 12.75 -16.70 -1.59
C LYS A 4 11.76 -17.67 -2.20
N ILE A 5 10.54 -17.22 -2.44
CA ILE A 5 9.53 -18.02 -3.15
C ILE A 5 9.97 -18.15 -4.62
N LEU A 6 10.27 -19.36 -5.06
CA LEU A 6 10.68 -19.64 -6.43
C LEU A 6 9.47 -19.79 -7.36
N ARG A 7 8.40 -20.40 -6.85
CA ARG A 7 7.12 -20.57 -7.55
C ARG A 7 5.99 -20.63 -6.54
N TYR A 8 4.84 -20.10 -6.93
CA TYR A 8 3.59 -20.28 -6.20
C TYR A 8 2.43 -20.28 -7.20
N SER A 9 1.49 -21.19 -7.05
CA SER A 9 0.24 -21.18 -7.80
C SER A 9 -0.91 -20.82 -6.87
N THR A 10 -1.59 -19.73 -7.19
CA THR A 10 -2.78 -19.23 -6.50
C THR A 10 -3.95 -20.19 -6.67
N GLN A 11 -4.01 -20.90 -7.80
CA GLN A 11 -5.04 -21.90 -8.07
C GLN A 11 -4.93 -23.11 -7.14
N THR A 12 -3.73 -23.70 -7.04
CA THR A 12 -3.50 -24.91 -6.20
C THR A 12 -3.15 -24.55 -4.76
N LYS A 13 -2.84 -23.27 -4.51
CA LYS A 13 -2.37 -22.70 -3.25
C LYS A 13 -1.10 -23.36 -2.69
N ASN A 14 -0.25 -23.86 -3.58
CA ASN A 14 1.01 -24.52 -3.28
C ASN A 14 2.17 -23.83 -4.01
N GLY A 15 3.35 -23.88 -3.39
CA GLY A 15 4.56 -23.27 -3.92
C GLY A 15 5.82 -23.89 -3.36
N VAL A 16 6.95 -23.25 -3.66
CA VAL A 16 8.28 -23.69 -3.22
C VAL A 16 9.09 -22.48 -2.79
N VAL A 17 9.73 -22.61 -1.62
CA VAL A 17 10.72 -21.65 -1.10
C VAL A 17 12.11 -22.24 -1.25
N VAL A 18 13.07 -21.38 -1.59
CA VAL A 18 14.49 -21.74 -1.71
C VAL A 18 15.31 -20.87 -0.75
N ASN A 19 16.28 -21.48 -0.06
CA ASN A 19 17.21 -20.74 0.82
C ASN A 19 18.54 -20.40 0.11
N ALA A 20 19.46 -19.74 0.83
CA ALA A 20 20.79 -19.38 0.32
C ALA A 20 21.58 -20.58 -0.23
N SER A 21 21.43 -21.76 0.38
CA SER A 21 22.08 -23.01 -0.05
C SER A 21 21.37 -23.71 -1.23
N LYS A 22 20.38 -23.07 -1.84
CA LYS A 22 19.52 -23.64 -2.89
C LYS A 22 18.71 -24.88 -2.47
N LYS A 23 18.54 -25.12 -1.16
CA LYS A 23 17.65 -26.17 -0.66
C LYS A 23 16.19 -25.75 -0.88
N ILE A 24 15.39 -26.69 -1.36
CA ILE A 24 13.98 -26.53 -1.72
C ILE A 24 13.10 -26.96 -0.55
N PHE A 25 12.08 -26.17 -0.26
CA PHE A 25 11.08 -26.42 0.78
C PHE A 25 9.67 -26.26 0.22
N GLU A 26 8.76 -27.15 0.60
CA GLU A 26 7.36 -27.08 0.16
C GLU A 26 6.61 -25.99 0.93
N LEU A 27 5.98 -25.07 0.21
CA LEU A 27 5.12 -24.03 0.77
C LEU A 27 3.66 -24.39 0.50
N ARG A 28 2.88 -24.60 1.55
CA ARG A 28 1.43 -24.80 1.48
C ARG A 28 0.70 -23.56 1.99
N ASN A 29 -0.52 -23.34 1.50
CA ASN A 29 -1.36 -22.24 1.99
C ASN A 29 -1.57 -22.25 3.51
N THR A 30 -1.67 -23.43 4.11
CA THR A 30 -1.85 -23.61 5.56
C THR A 30 -0.63 -23.15 6.36
N SER A 31 0.53 -23.08 5.73
CA SER A 31 1.78 -22.63 6.35
C SER A 31 2.01 -21.13 6.17
N TRP A 32 1.16 -20.43 5.41
CA TRP A 32 1.27 -19.00 5.18
C TRP A 32 0.48 -18.22 6.24
N HIS A 33 1.19 -17.45 7.07
CA HIS A 33 0.60 -16.72 8.19
C HIS A 33 0.69 -15.19 8.04
N ASP A 34 0.95 -14.68 6.83
CA ASP A 34 0.92 -13.25 6.56
C ASP A 34 -0.46 -12.80 6.07
N GLN A 35 -1.10 -11.91 6.84
CA GLN A 35 -2.39 -11.33 6.49
C GLN A 35 -2.26 -10.16 5.49
N ARG A 36 -1.08 -9.55 5.39
CA ARG A 36 -0.80 -8.35 4.57
C ARG A 36 -0.61 -8.70 3.11
N MET A 37 0.07 -9.81 2.87
CA MET A 37 0.50 -10.25 1.54
C MET A 37 -0.02 -11.64 1.25
N MET A 38 -0.24 -11.95 -0.02
CA MET A 38 -0.28 -13.33 -0.53
C MET A 38 1.14 -13.74 -0.92
N PRO A 39 1.46 -15.03 -0.84
CA PRO A 39 2.72 -15.55 -1.37
C PRO A 39 2.78 -15.31 -2.88
N SER A 40 3.88 -14.74 -3.35
CA SER A 40 4.12 -14.50 -4.78
C SER A 40 5.55 -14.89 -5.16
N THR A 41 5.74 -15.24 -6.43
CA THR A 41 7.06 -15.58 -6.96
C THR A 41 8.02 -14.40 -6.81
N GLY A 42 9.24 -14.68 -6.34
CA GLY A 42 10.27 -13.67 -6.12
C GLY A 42 10.25 -13.03 -4.73
N MET A 43 9.19 -13.23 -3.94
CA MET A 43 9.07 -12.66 -2.60
C MET A 43 10.10 -13.24 -1.62
N LEU A 44 10.73 -12.37 -0.83
CA LEU A 44 11.62 -12.77 0.25
C LEU A 44 10.80 -13.13 1.50
N VAL A 45 11.13 -14.23 2.16
CA VAL A 45 10.31 -14.78 3.24
C VAL A 45 11.15 -15.16 4.45
N GLU A 46 10.55 -15.01 5.63
CA GLU A 46 10.98 -15.66 6.85
C GLU A 46 10.09 -16.86 7.09
N PHE A 47 10.70 -18.03 7.30
CA PHE A 47 9.96 -19.26 7.52
C PHE A 47 10.60 -20.17 8.57
N ARG A 48 9.77 -21.06 9.14
CA ARG A 48 10.14 -22.09 10.10
C ARG A 48 9.82 -23.47 9.53
N LEU A 49 10.63 -24.45 9.92
CA LEU A 49 10.47 -25.83 9.51
C LEU A 49 9.83 -26.65 10.63
N ASP A 50 9.29 -27.80 10.24
CA ASP A 50 8.97 -28.88 11.17
C ASP A 50 10.22 -29.51 11.77
N ASP A 51 10.03 -30.34 12.80
CA ASP A 51 11.11 -31.10 13.44
C ASP A 51 11.84 -32.03 12.45
N GLY A 52 11.17 -32.39 11.35
CA GLY A 52 11.74 -33.15 10.23
C GLY A 52 12.66 -32.34 9.30
N GLY A 53 12.61 -31.00 9.32
CA GLY A 53 13.50 -30.13 8.56
C GLY A 53 13.23 -30.04 7.05
N TYR A 54 12.02 -30.41 6.61
CA TYR A 54 11.64 -30.43 5.18
C TYR A 54 10.35 -29.66 4.88
N THR A 55 9.40 -29.63 5.82
CA THR A 55 8.09 -28.98 5.60
C THR A 55 8.07 -27.63 6.29
N ILE A 56 7.56 -26.60 5.60
CA ILE A 56 7.36 -25.29 6.21
C ILE A 56 6.13 -25.34 7.13
N THR A 57 6.31 -24.98 8.39
CA THR A 57 5.23 -24.90 9.39
C THR A 57 4.68 -23.49 9.54
N ASP A 58 5.53 -22.48 9.34
CA ASP A 58 5.20 -21.08 9.44
C ASP A 58 5.99 -20.29 8.41
N CYS A 59 5.33 -19.44 7.64
CA CYS A 59 5.92 -18.63 6.59
C CYS A 59 5.23 -17.29 6.53
N ARG A 60 6.02 -16.22 6.45
CA ARG A 60 5.56 -14.87 6.25
C ARG A 60 6.47 -14.12 5.30
N ALA A 61 5.97 -13.05 4.71
CA ALA A 61 6.83 -12.16 3.96
C ALA A 61 7.83 -11.49 4.91
N SER A 62 9.09 -11.44 4.50
CA SER A 62 10.10 -10.68 5.23
C SER A 62 9.76 -9.19 5.20
N ARG A 63 10.09 -8.47 6.27
CA ARG A 63 10.05 -6.99 6.29
C ARG A 63 11.04 -6.36 5.30
N TYR A 64 12.02 -7.13 4.86
CA TYR A 64 13.09 -6.70 3.97
C TYR A 64 12.88 -7.24 2.56
N GLN A 65 11.88 -6.71 1.85
CA GLN A 65 11.61 -7.07 0.44
C GLN A 65 12.55 -6.38 -0.55
N HIS A 66 13.21 -5.29 -0.15
CA HIS A 66 14.07 -4.49 -1.02
C HIS A 66 15.29 -3.98 -0.26
N PHE A 67 16.45 -3.97 -0.93
CA PHE A 67 17.73 -3.51 -0.36
C PHE A 67 18.29 -2.39 -1.24
N PRO A 68 18.18 -1.11 -0.84
CA PRO A 68 18.72 0.01 -1.60
C PRO A 68 20.26 -0.04 -1.66
N GLU A 69 20.87 0.50 -2.72
CA GLU A 69 22.33 0.46 -2.93
C GLU A 69 23.12 1.13 -1.80
N GLU A 70 22.61 2.25 -1.26
CA GLU A 70 23.18 2.95 -0.10
C GLU A 70 22.57 2.53 1.24
N GLY A 71 21.91 1.36 1.29
CA GLY A 71 21.31 0.82 2.51
C GLY A 71 22.36 0.40 3.55
N LEU A 72 22.00 0.53 4.84
CA LEU A 72 22.82 0.06 5.96
C LEU A 72 23.00 -1.46 6.00
N ILE A 73 22.09 -2.19 5.35
CA ILE A 73 22.08 -3.64 5.22
C ILE A 73 21.93 -3.99 3.74
N ARG A 74 22.56 -5.10 3.32
CA ARG A 74 22.51 -5.58 1.94
C ARG A 74 21.78 -6.91 1.85
N GLU A 75 21.36 -7.32 0.64
CA GLU A 75 20.70 -8.61 0.45
C GLU A 75 21.57 -9.79 0.93
N ILE A 76 22.90 -9.68 0.83
CA ILE A 76 23.81 -10.70 1.38
C ILE A 76 23.67 -10.87 2.89
N ASP A 77 23.30 -9.82 3.63
CA ASP A 77 23.02 -9.93 5.06
C ASP A 77 21.76 -10.72 5.32
N PHE A 78 20.72 -10.55 4.51
CA PHE A 78 19.49 -11.35 4.57
C PHE A 78 19.76 -12.84 4.40
N TRP A 79 20.60 -13.20 3.44
CA TRP A 79 20.98 -14.61 3.23
C TRP A 79 21.87 -15.19 4.32
N ARG A 80 22.54 -14.36 5.12
CA ARG A 80 23.45 -14.78 6.21
C ARG A 80 22.77 -14.87 7.57
N THR A 81 21.61 -14.27 7.74
CA THR A 81 20.81 -14.32 8.96
C THR A 81 19.68 -15.32 8.85
N ASN A 82 19.14 -15.73 9.99
CA ASN A 82 18.04 -16.68 10.04
C ASN A 82 16.67 -16.03 10.28
N THR A 83 16.66 -14.79 10.79
CA THR A 83 15.44 -14.08 11.20
C THR A 83 15.51 -12.60 10.85
N ASP A 84 14.34 -11.98 10.65
CA ASP A 84 14.23 -10.54 10.41
C ASP A 84 14.71 -9.73 11.63
N GLU A 85 14.60 -10.27 12.86
CA GLU A 85 15.10 -9.60 14.07
C GLU A 85 16.63 -9.52 14.12
N GLU A 86 17.34 -10.53 13.61
CA GLU A 86 18.81 -10.46 13.45
C GLU A 86 19.22 -9.35 12.47
N LEU A 87 18.47 -9.17 11.37
CA LEU A 87 18.70 -8.08 10.42
C LEU A 87 18.46 -6.72 11.06
N LYS A 88 17.36 -6.60 11.80
CA LYS A 88 17.04 -5.38 12.55
C LYS A 88 18.13 -5.04 13.56
N SER A 89 18.71 -6.03 14.23
CA SER A 89 19.85 -5.82 15.14
C SER A 89 21.08 -5.30 14.40
N LYS A 90 21.44 -5.91 13.25
CA LYS A 90 22.57 -5.43 12.44
C LYS A 90 22.39 -3.99 11.96
N GLU A 91 21.17 -3.65 11.53
CA GLU A 91 20.83 -2.30 11.14
C GLU A 91 20.98 -1.32 12.31
N ALA A 92 20.51 -1.69 13.51
CA ALA A 92 20.66 -0.88 14.72
C ALA A 92 22.14 -0.70 15.13
N ASP A 93 22.97 -1.72 14.96
CA ASP A 93 24.42 -1.66 15.22
C ASP A 93 25.11 -0.67 14.27
N ALA A 94 24.76 -0.71 12.97
CA ALA A 94 25.26 0.24 11.98
C ALA A 94 24.86 1.68 12.31
N ARG A 95 23.59 1.91 12.66
CA ARG A 95 23.09 3.23 13.13
C ARG A 95 23.86 3.71 14.38
N THR A 96 24.13 2.80 15.32
CA THR A 96 24.90 3.10 16.53
C THR A 96 26.34 3.49 16.23
N ALA A 97 26.97 2.86 15.24
CA ALA A 97 28.33 3.23 14.80
C ALA A 97 28.37 4.66 14.25
N ILE A 98 27.41 5.03 13.40
CA ILE A 98 27.26 6.40 12.87
C ILE A 98 27.07 7.40 14.02
N ALA A 99 26.17 7.10 14.97
CA ALA A 99 25.94 7.96 16.12
C ALA A 99 27.20 8.17 16.98
N LYS A 100 28.03 7.13 17.16
CA LYS A 100 29.32 7.23 17.87
C LYS A 100 30.31 8.12 17.13
N GLN A 101 30.38 8.02 15.80
CA GLN A 101 31.26 8.86 14.99
C GLN A 101 30.88 10.35 15.13
N ILE A 102 29.60 10.67 14.92
CA ILE A 102 29.06 12.03 15.06
C ILE A 102 29.36 12.58 16.47
N PHE A 103 29.19 11.75 17.51
CA PHE A 103 29.47 12.15 18.88
C PHE A 103 30.93 12.55 19.09
N ASN A 104 31.87 11.79 18.53
CA ASN A 104 33.30 12.05 18.69
C ASN A 104 33.77 13.30 17.93
N GLU A 105 33.16 13.61 16.78
CA GLU A 105 33.53 14.76 15.94
C GLU A 105 32.91 16.08 16.42
N THR A 106 31.82 16.03 17.18
CA THR A 106 31.06 17.23 17.56
C THR A 106 31.67 17.97 18.76
N ASN A 107 31.95 19.27 18.60
CA ASN A 107 32.38 20.12 19.72
C ASN A 107 31.19 20.67 20.53
N TYR A 108 30.78 19.90 21.54
CA TYR A 108 29.65 20.25 22.41
C TYR A 108 29.83 21.53 23.25
N LEU A 109 31.08 21.99 23.48
CA LEU A 109 31.35 23.22 24.23
C LEU A 109 30.97 24.49 23.45
N LYS A 110 30.95 24.42 22.11
CA LYS A 110 30.66 25.56 21.22
C LYS A 110 29.39 25.38 20.37
N LEU A 111 28.56 24.38 20.69
CA LEU A 111 27.40 24.03 19.88
C LEU A 111 26.28 25.10 20.02
N ASN A 112 25.83 25.68 18.91
CA ASN A 112 24.77 26.70 18.94
C ASN A 112 23.42 26.23 18.37
N SER A 113 23.42 25.13 17.63
CA SER A 113 22.20 24.52 17.06
C SER A 113 22.40 23.01 16.88
N ILE A 114 21.29 22.28 16.85
CA ILE A 114 21.27 20.85 16.54
C ILE A 114 20.79 20.70 15.10
N GLN A 115 21.61 20.08 14.25
CA GLN A 115 21.25 19.82 12.84
C GLN A 115 20.35 18.58 12.74
N LEU A 116 19.45 18.58 11.76
CA LEU A 116 18.67 17.40 11.41
C LEU A 116 19.59 16.38 10.73
N SER A 117 19.58 15.15 11.25
CA SER A 117 20.26 14.02 10.60
C SER A 117 19.43 13.47 9.44
N THR A 118 18.11 13.46 9.62
CA THR A 118 17.14 13.06 8.59
C THR A 118 15.98 14.05 8.57
N PRO A 119 15.60 14.60 7.40
CA PRO A 119 14.44 15.46 7.26
C PRO A 119 13.12 14.77 7.68
N ILE A 120 12.20 15.54 8.26
CA ILE A 120 10.87 15.08 8.68
C ILE A 120 10.13 14.31 7.57
N PRO A 121 10.03 14.81 6.31
CA PRO A 121 9.29 14.10 5.26
C PRO A 121 9.90 12.74 4.93
N GLU A 122 11.22 12.60 5.00
CA GLU A 122 11.91 11.33 4.71
C GLU A 122 11.64 10.30 5.80
N THR A 123 11.65 10.71 7.07
CA THR A 123 11.26 9.81 8.18
C THR A 123 9.83 9.31 8.02
N ILE A 124 8.88 10.20 7.65
CA ILE A 124 7.48 9.80 7.46
C ILE A 124 7.34 8.86 6.26
N LYS A 125 8.08 9.10 5.17
CA LYS A 125 8.14 8.19 4.02
C LYS A 125 8.70 6.83 4.39
N ASP A 126 9.75 6.78 5.20
CA ASP A 126 10.38 5.52 5.61
C ASP A 126 9.47 4.73 6.58
N TYR A 127 8.67 5.44 7.40
CA TYR A 127 7.62 4.82 8.23
C TYR A 127 6.52 4.16 7.38
N PHE A 128 6.03 4.85 6.35
CA PHE A 128 5.00 4.36 5.42
C PHE A 128 5.59 3.75 4.13
N ARG A 129 6.80 3.19 4.22
CA ARG A 129 7.56 2.78 3.04
C ARG A 129 6.82 1.74 2.19
N ASP A 130 6.18 0.77 2.85
CA ASP A 130 5.44 -0.28 2.17
C ASP A 130 4.23 0.28 1.42
N GLU A 131 3.51 1.22 2.03
CA GLU A 131 2.38 1.90 1.41
C GLU A 131 2.83 2.76 0.21
N PHE A 132 3.90 3.55 0.36
CA PHE A 132 4.45 4.35 -0.74
C PHE A 132 4.96 3.48 -1.90
N ASN A 133 5.63 2.37 -1.61
CA ASN A 133 6.09 1.43 -2.63
C ASN A 133 4.91 0.80 -3.39
N THR A 134 3.85 0.42 -2.67
CA THR A 134 2.64 -0.13 -3.29
C THR A 134 1.96 0.90 -4.19
N LEU A 135 1.89 2.17 -3.76
CA LEU A 135 1.33 3.27 -4.57
C LEU A 135 2.16 3.54 -5.83
N ASN A 136 3.49 3.54 -5.73
CA ASN A 136 4.38 3.76 -6.87
C ASN A 136 4.25 2.65 -7.94
N ALA A 137 4.02 1.39 -7.52
CA ALA A 137 3.78 0.28 -8.43
C ALA A 137 2.47 0.41 -9.24
N ILE A 138 1.53 1.24 -8.77
CA ILE A 138 0.22 1.45 -9.43
C ILE A 138 0.28 2.63 -10.40
N ALA A 139 1.22 3.56 -10.22
CA ALA A 139 1.43 4.64 -11.18
C ALA A 139 1.75 4.10 -12.59
N THR A 140 2.34 2.91 -12.69
CA THR A 140 2.58 2.22 -13.98
C THR A 140 1.36 1.48 -14.52
N MET A 141 0.30 1.31 -13.73
CA MET A 141 -0.98 0.70 -14.13
C MET A 141 -1.99 1.74 -14.63
N GLU A 142 -1.67 3.04 -14.61
CA GLU A 142 -2.48 4.04 -15.29
C GLU A 142 -2.33 3.84 -16.80
N ASP A 143 -3.28 3.11 -17.38
CA ASP A 143 -3.32 2.77 -18.81
C ASP A 143 -3.43 4.01 -19.71
N ASP A 144 -3.01 3.82 -20.97
CA ASP A 144 -2.96 4.76 -22.09
C ASP A 144 -4.13 5.79 -22.10
N PRO A 145 -3.85 7.11 -22.08
CA PRO A 145 -4.87 8.16 -22.06
C PRO A 145 -5.85 8.14 -23.25
N THR A 146 -5.56 7.33 -24.28
CA THR A 146 -6.43 7.14 -25.44
C THR A 146 -7.65 6.25 -25.19
N GLN A 147 -7.67 5.41 -24.14
CA GLN A 147 -8.82 4.58 -23.80
C GLN A 147 -9.69 5.23 -22.72
N GLN A 148 -10.96 5.53 -23.05
CA GLN A 148 -11.92 6.06 -22.09
C GLN A 148 -12.26 5.01 -21.03
N GLN A 149 -11.56 5.03 -19.90
CA GLN A 149 -11.80 4.13 -18.77
C GLN A 149 -12.52 4.85 -17.62
N TYR A 150 -13.64 4.28 -17.16
CA TYR A 150 -14.38 4.77 -15.99
C TYR A 150 -14.01 3.95 -14.76
N LYS A 151 -13.37 4.60 -13.78
CA LYS A 151 -12.93 4.00 -12.52
C LYS A 151 -14.12 3.43 -11.73
N VAL A 152 -13.97 2.19 -11.25
CA VAL A 152 -14.94 1.54 -10.35
C VAL A 152 -14.56 1.80 -8.89
N ASN A 153 -15.56 1.90 -8.01
CA ASN A 153 -15.34 2.06 -6.58
C ASN A 153 -15.10 0.68 -5.96
N TYR A 154 -13.85 0.35 -5.61
CA TYR A 154 -13.45 -0.96 -5.13
C TYR A 154 -14.27 -1.40 -3.91
N LEU A 155 -14.48 -0.51 -2.94
CA LEU A 155 -15.20 -0.85 -1.70
C LEU A 155 -16.64 -1.32 -1.97
N ILE A 156 -17.27 -0.80 -3.02
CA ILE A 156 -18.62 -1.20 -3.45
C ILE A 156 -18.55 -2.46 -4.34
N VAL A 157 -17.64 -2.50 -5.30
CA VAL A 157 -17.62 -3.56 -6.33
C VAL A 157 -16.93 -4.84 -5.88
N LYS A 158 -16.13 -4.82 -4.79
CA LYS A 158 -15.32 -5.95 -4.33
C LYS A 158 -16.03 -7.31 -4.36
N PRO A 159 -17.22 -7.50 -3.73
CA PRO A 159 -17.88 -8.80 -3.71
C PRO A 159 -18.25 -9.30 -5.12
N TYR A 160 -18.54 -8.38 -6.03
CA TYR A 160 -18.95 -8.67 -7.40
C TYR A 160 -17.76 -8.91 -8.30
N LEU A 161 -16.64 -8.24 -8.06
CA LEU A 161 -15.37 -8.49 -8.72
C LEU A 161 -14.88 -9.91 -8.40
N THR A 162 -14.81 -10.28 -7.12
CA THR A 162 -14.43 -11.64 -6.69
C THR A 162 -15.36 -12.68 -7.31
N LYS A 163 -16.69 -12.46 -7.21
CA LYS A 163 -17.67 -13.38 -7.79
C LYS A 163 -17.51 -13.56 -9.30
N ALA A 164 -17.16 -12.50 -10.03
CA ALA A 164 -17.00 -12.56 -11.46
C ALA A 164 -15.71 -13.30 -11.86
N VAL A 165 -14.61 -13.08 -11.14
CA VAL A 165 -13.35 -13.83 -11.32
C VAL A 165 -13.58 -15.31 -11.03
N ASP A 166 -14.20 -15.65 -9.89
CA ASP A 166 -14.50 -17.04 -9.53
C ASP A 166 -15.39 -17.72 -10.58
N TYR A 167 -16.40 -16.99 -11.09
CA TYR A 167 -17.27 -17.51 -12.15
C TYR A 167 -16.49 -17.75 -13.44
N LEU A 168 -15.55 -16.87 -13.82
CA LEU A 168 -14.73 -17.05 -15.02
C LEU A 168 -13.87 -18.30 -14.92
N VAL A 169 -13.08 -18.41 -13.84
CA VAL A 169 -12.16 -19.53 -13.59
C VAL A 169 -12.91 -20.85 -13.45
N PHE A 170 -14.11 -20.84 -12.86
CA PHE A 170 -14.93 -22.03 -12.73
C PHE A 170 -15.45 -22.55 -14.09
N ASN A 171 -15.83 -21.65 -14.99
CA ASN A 171 -16.45 -22.02 -16.26
C ASN A 171 -15.43 -22.26 -17.39
N ASP A 172 -14.28 -21.58 -17.38
CA ASP A 172 -13.22 -21.75 -18.37
C ASP A 172 -11.95 -22.31 -17.75
N ARG A 173 -11.66 -23.59 -18.02
CA ARG A 173 -10.49 -24.30 -17.46
C ARG A 173 -9.15 -23.77 -17.96
N HIS A 174 -9.12 -22.99 -19.04
CA HIS A 174 -7.87 -22.39 -19.55
C HIS A 174 -7.51 -21.08 -18.86
N ILE A 175 -8.47 -20.49 -18.14
CA ILE A 175 -8.28 -19.26 -17.37
C ILE A 175 -8.15 -19.68 -15.90
N THR A 176 -7.02 -19.36 -15.29
CA THR A 176 -6.72 -19.74 -13.91
C THR A 176 -6.64 -18.51 -13.01
N MET A 177 -6.70 -18.70 -11.70
CA MET A 177 -6.51 -17.59 -10.76
C MET A 177 -5.12 -16.94 -10.90
N ASP A 178 -4.13 -17.67 -11.43
CA ASP A 178 -2.79 -17.15 -11.68
C ASP A 178 -2.77 -16.02 -12.73
N ASN A 179 -3.79 -15.94 -13.61
CA ASN A 179 -3.95 -14.81 -14.52
C ASN A 179 -4.19 -13.49 -13.76
N PHE A 180 -4.68 -13.52 -12.52
CA PHE A 180 -5.02 -12.34 -11.72
C PHE A 180 -4.12 -12.17 -10.48
N ALA A 181 -3.12 -13.04 -10.28
CA ALA A 181 -2.38 -13.13 -9.03
C ALA A 181 -1.69 -11.81 -8.62
N ASP A 182 -0.97 -11.17 -9.55
CA ASP A 182 -0.25 -9.93 -9.29
C ASP A 182 -1.21 -8.78 -8.95
N ASP A 183 -2.29 -8.63 -9.73
CA ASP A 183 -3.30 -7.59 -9.51
C ASP A 183 -4.00 -7.78 -8.16
N LEU A 184 -4.37 -9.02 -7.82
CA LEU A 184 -4.99 -9.36 -6.54
C LEU A 184 -4.02 -9.15 -5.36
N GLN A 185 -2.73 -9.39 -5.56
CA GLN A 185 -1.70 -9.15 -4.55
C GLN A 185 -1.60 -7.67 -4.22
N THR A 186 -1.46 -6.82 -5.24
CA THR A 186 -1.44 -5.37 -5.08
C THR A 186 -2.73 -4.88 -4.40
N LEU A 187 -3.88 -5.36 -4.83
CA LEU A 187 -5.16 -4.99 -4.24
C LEU A 187 -5.27 -5.41 -2.77
N LYS A 188 -4.75 -6.59 -2.39
CA LYS A 188 -4.72 -7.05 -1.00
C LYS A 188 -3.82 -6.17 -0.12
N GLN A 189 -2.66 -5.77 -0.63
CA GLN A 189 -1.74 -4.86 0.09
C GLN A 189 -2.40 -3.50 0.34
N LEU A 190 -3.01 -2.90 -0.69
CA LEU A 190 -3.74 -1.63 -0.57
C LEU A 190 -4.92 -1.74 0.39
N GLU A 191 -5.70 -2.83 0.32
CA GLU A 191 -6.82 -3.04 1.22
C GLU A 191 -6.36 -3.19 2.67
N TYR A 192 -5.26 -3.91 2.89
CA TYR A 192 -4.67 -4.03 4.22
C TYR A 192 -4.27 -2.65 4.76
N ALA A 193 -3.53 -1.86 3.97
CA ALA A 193 -3.12 -0.51 4.33
C ALA A 193 -4.33 0.40 4.62
N TYR A 194 -5.33 0.38 3.75
CA TYR A 194 -6.56 1.16 3.91
C TYR A 194 -7.31 0.81 5.20
N ARG A 195 -7.43 -0.49 5.52
CA ARG A 195 -8.03 -0.95 6.77
C ARG A 195 -7.23 -0.45 7.97
N GLN A 196 -5.90 -0.55 7.93
CA GLN A 196 -5.05 -0.02 9.00
C GLN A 196 -5.30 1.47 9.21
N PHE A 197 -5.40 2.26 8.14
CA PHE A 197 -5.69 3.69 8.27
C PHE A 197 -7.05 3.99 8.91
N GLN A 198 -8.05 3.13 8.72
CA GLN A 198 -9.39 3.29 9.30
C GLN A 198 -9.47 2.81 10.75
N THR A 199 -8.74 1.75 11.11
CA THR A 199 -8.90 1.09 12.42
C THR A 199 -7.84 1.48 13.44
N ASN A 200 -6.70 2.04 13.01
CA ASN A 200 -5.56 2.24 13.91
C ASN A 200 -5.71 3.52 14.73
N THR A 201 -6.52 3.45 15.77
CA THR A 201 -6.75 4.53 16.75
C THR A 201 -5.51 4.86 17.60
N ASN A 202 -4.48 4.00 17.58
CA ASN A 202 -3.25 4.14 18.37
C ASN A 202 -2.13 4.87 17.63
N LEU A 203 -2.37 5.30 16.40
CA LEU A 203 -1.37 5.92 15.53
C LEU A 203 -1.33 7.43 15.76
N THR A 204 -0.67 7.86 16.84
CA THR A 204 -0.52 9.27 17.19
C THR A 204 0.79 9.85 16.61
N PRO A 205 0.77 11.10 16.09
CA PRO A 205 1.98 11.75 15.59
C PRO A 205 3.11 11.80 16.64
N ASP A 206 2.78 12.04 17.91
CA ASP A 206 3.74 12.08 19.01
C ASP A 206 4.47 10.73 19.20
N LYS A 207 3.76 9.61 19.13
CA LYS A 207 4.37 8.29 19.27
C LYS A 207 5.35 8.01 18.13
N ILE A 208 4.95 8.28 16.88
CA ILE A 208 5.82 8.08 15.71
C ILE A 208 7.01 9.05 15.74
N PHE A 209 6.79 10.28 16.21
CA PHE A 209 7.86 11.24 16.40
C PHE A 209 8.92 10.69 17.37
N GLN A 210 8.51 10.14 18.50
CA GLN A 210 9.43 9.60 19.49
C GLN A 210 10.10 8.29 19.04
N GLU A 211 9.34 7.35 18.48
CA GLU A 211 9.82 6.01 18.12
C GLU A 211 10.59 5.96 16.79
N CYS A 212 10.28 6.86 15.85
CA CYS A 212 10.84 6.82 14.50
C CYS A 212 11.66 8.07 14.18
N PHE A 213 11.13 9.27 14.39
CA PHE A 213 11.85 10.49 14.03
C PHE A 213 13.07 10.71 14.92
N LEU A 214 12.89 10.73 16.25
CA LEU A 214 14.01 10.91 17.18
C LEU A 214 15.02 9.76 17.11
N ASP A 215 14.60 8.56 16.70
CA ASP A 215 15.51 7.42 16.56
C ASP A 215 16.61 7.67 15.51
N VAL A 216 16.27 8.36 14.43
CA VAL A 216 17.20 8.67 13.34
C VAL A 216 17.91 10.02 13.50
N GLN A 217 17.61 10.80 14.56
CA GLN A 217 18.29 12.07 14.84
C GLN A 217 19.58 11.87 15.65
N TYR A 218 20.66 11.47 14.97
CA TYR A 218 21.95 11.19 15.60
C TYR A 218 22.59 12.41 16.29
N HIS A 219 22.48 13.61 15.71
CA HIS A 219 23.00 14.83 16.36
C HIS A 219 22.27 15.14 17.67
N TYR A 220 20.95 14.93 17.71
CA TYR A 220 20.14 15.12 18.91
C TYR A 220 20.51 14.09 20.00
N LYS A 221 20.61 12.80 19.64
CA LYS A 221 21.07 11.74 20.54
C LYS A 221 22.48 12.03 21.08
N GLY A 222 23.36 12.57 20.24
CA GLY A 222 24.70 13.00 20.64
C GLY A 222 24.67 14.10 21.71
N VAL A 223 23.77 15.08 21.61
CA VAL A 223 23.61 16.12 22.64
C VAL A 223 23.12 15.53 23.97
N LEU A 224 22.15 14.62 23.94
CA LEU A 224 21.67 13.95 25.16
C LEU A 224 22.80 13.20 25.87
N ARG A 225 23.59 12.43 25.11
CA ARG A 225 24.77 11.74 25.63
C ARG A 225 25.85 12.70 26.14
N ALA A 226 26.00 13.86 25.50
CA ALA A 226 26.94 14.88 25.96
C ALA A 226 26.52 15.47 27.31
N ILE A 227 25.22 15.70 27.51
CA ILE A 227 24.66 16.14 28.80
C ILE A 227 24.99 15.12 29.90
N GLU A 228 24.78 13.83 29.65
CA GLU A 228 25.15 12.76 30.58
C GLU A 228 26.65 12.78 30.91
N THR A 229 27.50 12.85 29.88
CA THR A 229 28.96 12.90 30.03
C THR A 229 29.41 14.14 30.83
N PHE A 230 28.78 15.30 30.64
CA PHE A 230 29.09 16.51 31.40
C PHE A 230 28.59 16.42 32.85
N ASN A 231 27.45 15.77 33.11
CA ASN A 231 26.98 15.49 34.47
C ASN A 231 27.96 14.57 35.23
N GLU A 232 28.47 13.52 34.57
CA GLU A 232 29.50 12.65 35.15
C GLU A 232 30.79 13.41 35.45
N LYS A 233 31.24 14.26 34.51
CA LYS A 233 32.41 15.14 34.72
C LYS A 233 32.19 16.11 35.88
N LYS A 234 30.99 16.71 35.99
CA LYS A 234 30.62 17.58 37.11
C LYS A 234 30.75 16.83 38.44
N LEU A 235 30.19 15.62 38.54
CA LEU A 235 30.26 14.78 39.73
C LEU A 235 31.71 14.43 40.10
N ALA A 236 32.54 14.09 39.09
CA ALA A 236 33.96 13.84 39.30
C ALA A 236 34.71 15.07 39.84
N MET A 237 34.41 16.28 39.34
CA MET A 237 35.01 17.51 39.84
C MET A 237 34.51 17.87 41.25
N GLN A 238 33.24 17.67 41.55
CA GLN A 238 32.70 17.83 42.91
C GLN A 238 33.39 16.90 43.90
N ASN A 239 33.66 15.65 43.51
CA ASN A 239 34.43 14.72 44.33
C ASN A 239 35.89 15.19 44.53
N LYS A 240 36.54 15.72 43.49
CA LYS A 240 37.89 16.32 43.62
C LYS A 240 37.90 17.49 44.60
N ILE A 241 36.90 18.37 44.56
CA ILE A 241 36.76 19.47 45.52
C ILE A 241 36.61 18.93 46.95
N ARG A 242 35.74 17.93 47.14
CA ARG A 242 35.51 17.31 48.46
C ARG A 242 36.77 16.70 49.04
N VAL A 243 37.49 15.89 48.24
CA VAL A 243 38.75 15.24 48.66
C VAL A 243 39.82 16.29 48.92
N GLY A 244 39.98 17.27 48.01
CA GLY A 244 40.94 18.36 48.19
C GLY A 244 40.66 19.19 49.44
N ALA A 245 39.40 19.45 49.78
CA ALA A 245 39.01 20.17 50.99
C ALA A 245 39.28 19.37 52.27
N MET A 246 39.18 18.04 52.23
CA MET A 246 39.62 17.18 53.34
C MET A 246 41.14 17.17 53.47
N GLU A 247 41.87 17.11 52.37
CA GLU A 247 43.33 17.17 52.37
C GLU A 247 43.84 18.53 52.88
N LEU A 248 43.23 19.64 52.47
CA LEU A 248 43.55 20.98 52.99
C LEU A 248 43.35 21.06 54.51
N ARG A 249 42.24 20.50 55.03
CA ARG A 249 42.01 20.43 56.47
C ARG A 249 43.10 19.61 57.17
N SER A 250 43.48 18.46 56.61
CA SER A 250 44.56 17.62 57.16
C SER A 250 45.92 18.32 57.15
N ILE A 251 46.27 18.99 56.05
CA ILE A 251 47.52 19.76 55.93
C ILE A 251 47.52 20.90 56.94
N GLN A 252 46.40 21.63 57.07
CA GLN A 252 46.26 22.72 58.04
C GLN A 252 46.47 22.22 59.47
N SER A 253 45.83 21.12 59.86
CA SER A 253 46.02 20.52 61.19
C SER A 253 47.47 20.09 61.46
N LYS A 254 48.22 19.64 60.44
CA LYS A 254 49.64 19.28 60.58
C LYS A 254 50.54 20.50 60.76
N ILE A 255 50.23 21.59 60.04
CA ILE A 255 50.91 22.88 60.17
C ILE A 255 50.67 23.46 61.57
N ASP A 256 49.41 23.48 62.02
CA ASP A 256 49.02 23.99 63.35
C ASP A 256 49.68 23.18 64.48
N ALA A 257 49.81 21.85 64.30
CA ALA A 257 50.48 20.97 65.24
C ALA A 257 52.03 20.98 65.14
N LYS A 258 52.62 21.78 64.25
CA LYS A 258 54.07 21.84 63.95
C LYS A 258 54.69 20.46 63.66
N LYS A 259 53.94 19.57 63.00
CA LYS A 259 54.41 18.21 62.67
C LYS A 259 54.87 18.13 61.21
N GLY A 260 56.17 17.88 61.00
CA GLY A 260 56.80 17.72 59.69
C GLY A 260 57.48 19.00 59.18
N ASP A 261 57.91 18.99 57.91
CA ASP A 261 58.51 20.16 57.27
C ASP A 261 57.43 21.18 56.84
N ILE A 262 57.38 22.29 57.56
CA ILE A 262 56.39 23.36 57.38
C ILE A 262 56.46 23.98 55.98
N LYS A 263 57.65 24.11 55.38
CA LYS A 263 57.79 24.70 54.03
C LYS A 263 57.18 23.79 52.98
N LEU A 264 57.45 22.48 53.06
CA LEU A 264 56.86 21.50 52.15
C LEU A 264 55.34 21.40 52.31
N LEU A 265 54.82 21.52 53.54
CA LEU A 265 53.38 21.50 53.81
C LEU A 265 52.65 22.73 53.25
N GLU A 266 53.23 23.93 53.37
CA GLU A 266 52.66 25.15 52.77
C GLU A 266 52.70 25.12 51.23
N GLU A 267 53.77 24.59 50.62
CA GLU A 267 53.81 24.40 49.17
C GLU A 267 52.73 23.42 48.69
N LYS A 268 52.53 22.30 49.42
CA LYS A 268 51.48 21.33 49.13
C LYS A 268 50.08 21.95 49.28
N LYS A 269 49.86 22.74 50.33
CA LYS A 269 48.61 23.48 50.58
C LYS A 269 48.28 24.43 49.43
N SER A 270 49.27 25.18 48.93
CA SER A 270 49.11 26.06 47.78
C SER A 270 48.71 25.28 46.51
N LYS A 271 49.38 24.16 46.22
CA LYS A 271 49.05 23.28 45.08
C LYS A 271 47.63 22.71 45.19
N THR A 272 47.25 22.17 46.35
CA THR A 272 45.89 21.62 46.56
C THR A 272 44.83 22.72 46.43
N ARG A 273 45.09 23.94 46.93
CA ARG A 273 44.18 25.08 46.78
C ARG A 273 44.00 25.47 45.31
N ALA A 274 45.08 25.53 44.52
CA ALA A 274 45.01 25.81 43.09
C ALA A 274 44.19 24.76 42.32
N VAL A 275 44.32 23.47 42.68
CA VAL A 275 43.52 22.37 42.09
C VAL A 275 42.02 22.56 42.39
N ILE A 276 41.67 22.92 43.63
CA ILE A 276 40.27 23.18 44.02
C ILE A 276 39.71 24.38 43.25
N THR A 277 40.42 25.50 43.22
CA THR A 277 39.97 26.70 42.51
C THR A 277 39.78 26.44 41.02
N LYS A 278 40.67 25.65 40.40
CA LYS A 278 40.49 25.22 39.00
C LYS A 278 39.25 24.35 38.84
N ALA A 279 39.04 23.37 39.72
CA ALA A 279 37.87 22.49 39.68
C ALA A 279 36.54 23.27 39.88
N GLU A 280 36.52 24.29 40.74
CA GLU A 280 35.38 25.19 40.92
C GLU A 280 35.09 26.01 39.66
N SER A 281 36.13 26.52 39.00
CA SER A 281 36.01 27.22 37.71
C SER A 281 35.48 26.29 36.62
N ASP A 282 36.02 25.06 36.53
CA ASP A 282 35.60 24.06 35.55
C ASP A 282 34.13 23.66 35.76
N ILE A 283 33.66 23.55 37.01
CA ILE A 283 32.24 23.29 37.31
C ILE A 283 31.33 24.37 36.74
N LYS A 284 31.67 25.66 36.90
CA LYS A 284 30.86 26.76 36.36
C LYS A 284 30.72 26.68 34.84
N VAL A 285 31.82 26.34 34.15
CA VAL A 285 31.80 26.14 32.69
C VAL A 285 30.95 24.92 32.31
N ILE A 286 31.07 23.82 33.06
CA ILE A 286 30.29 22.60 32.83
C ILE A 286 28.79 22.86 33.05
N GLU A 287 28.41 23.56 34.12
CA GLU A 287 27.01 23.91 34.41
C GLU A 287 26.40 24.77 33.30
N SER A 288 27.09 25.86 32.90
CA SER A 288 26.66 26.71 31.79
C SER A 288 26.52 25.90 30.48
N THR A 289 27.42 24.96 30.24
CA THR A 289 27.35 24.06 29.07
C THR A 289 26.14 23.14 29.15
N ILE A 290 25.89 22.50 30.29
CA ILE A 290 24.74 21.61 30.50
C ILE A 290 23.44 22.37 30.27
N ASP A 291 23.29 23.56 30.84
CA ASP A 291 22.07 24.36 30.70
C ASP A 291 21.84 24.79 29.24
N ARG A 292 22.90 25.21 28.53
CA ARG A 292 22.82 25.48 27.10
C ARG A 292 22.38 24.26 26.31
N LEU A 293 23.00 23.10 26.53
CA LEU A 293 22.66 21.86 25.81
C LEU A 293 21.24 21.39 26.12
N LYS A 294 20.78 21.51 27.38
CA LYS A 294 19.39 21.22 27.76
C LYS A 294 18.41 22.12 27.02
N ASN A 295 18.64 23.42 27.00
CA ASN A 295 17.80 24.37 26.28
C ASN A 295 17.75 24.05 24.77
N LEU A 296 18.91 23.77 24.15
CA LEU A 296 18.97 23.35 22.74
C LEU A 296 18.17 22.06 22.49
N SER A 297 18.28 21.06 23.36
CA SER A 297 17.56 19.80 23.22
C SER A 297 16.05 19.95 23.36
N GLN A 298 15.59 20.79 24.30
CA GLN A 298 14.17 21.06 24.50
C GLN A 298 13.58 21.86 23.34
N GLN A 299 14.31 22.86 22.84
CA GLN A 299 13.89 23.65 21.70
C GLN A 299 13.81 22.78 20.43
N PHE A 300 14.84 21.95 20.18
CA PHE A 300 14.83 20.99 19.08
C PHE A 300 13.62 20.05 19.14
N PHE A 301 13.30 19.49 20.31
CA PHE A 301 12.14 18.62 20.47
C PHE A 301 10.84 19.35 20.13
N LYS A 302 10.60 20.54 20.72
CA LYS A 302 9.35 21.29 20.55
C LYS A 302 9.13 21.76 19.11
N ASP A 303 10.17 22.34 18.50
CA ASP A 303 10.06 22.91 17.16
C ASP A 303 9.81 21.81 16.12
N ASN A 304 10.55 20.70 16.22
CA ASN A 304 10.41 19.60 15.28
C ASN A 304 9.12 18.80 15.51
N LEU A 305 8.64 18.63 16.75
CA LEU A 305 7.36 17.96 17.01
C LEU A 305 6.20 18.71 16.34
N LYS A 306 6.15 20.04 16.51
CA LYS A 306 5.10 20.86 15.89
C LYS A 306 5.14 20.79 14.36
N GLN A 307 6.34 20.83 13.76
CA GLN A 307 6.48 20.66 12.31
C GLN A 307 6.11 19.25 11.87
N PHE A 308 6.52 18.24 12.63
CA PHE A 308 6.23 16.83 12.36
C PHE A 308 4.73 16.57 12.33
N GLU A 309 3.98 17.04 13.32
CA GLU A 309 2.51 16.89 13.38
C GLU A 309 1.81 17.44 12.13
N VAL A 310 2.21 18.64 11.68
CA VAL A 310 1.62 19.29 10.49
C VAL A 310 1.92 18.49 9.23
N VAL A 311 3.18 18.09 9.03
CA VAL A 311 3.59 17.32 7.85
C VAL A 311 2.96 15.92 7.86
N PHE A 312 2.95 15.28 9.03
CA PHE A 312 2.39 13.95 9.24
C PHE A 312 0.91 13.91 8.88
N ASN A 313 0.09 14.79 9.46
CA ASN A 313 -1.35 14.80 9.21
C ASN A 313 -1.67 15.02 7.72
N LYS A 314 -0.96 15.95 7.08
CA LYS A 314 -1.10 16.20 5.64
C LYS A 314 -0.72 14.98 4.80
N MET A 315 0.42 14.35 5.09
CA MET A 315 0.87 13.15 4.38
C MET A 315 -0.07 11.96 4.61
N TYR A 316 -0.59 11.81 5.82
CA TYR A 316 -1.52 10.76 6.20
C TYR A 316 -2.85 10.86 5.43
N GLU A 317 -3.44 12.07 5.35
CA GLU A 317 -4.65 12.31 4.55
C GLU A 317 -4.42 12.03 3.05
N ILE A 318 -3.28 12.47 2.52
CA ILE A 318 -2.88 12.20 1.13
C ILE A 318 -2.75 10.70 0.90
N LEU A 319 -2.07 9.98 1.80
CA LEU A 319 -1.89 8.53 1.72
C LEU A 319 -3.22 7.78 1.73
N ILE A 320 -4.17 8.15 2.61
CA ILE A 320 -5.51 7.54 2.63
C ILE A 320 -6.24 7.75 1.30
N SER A 321 -6.24 8.98 0.81
CA SER A 321 -6.92 9.35 -0.44
C SER A 321 -6.30 8.63 -1.64
N GLN A 322 -4.97 8.62 -1.73
CA GLN A 322 -4.22 7.94 -2.78
C GLN A 322 -4.40 6.43 -2.71
N THR A 323 -4.38 5.83 -1.52
CA THR A 323 -4.63 4.38 -1.33
C THR A 323 -6.03 4.01 -1.83
N LYS A 324 -7.04 4.81 -1.51
CA LYS A 324 -8.41 4.60 -2.03
C LYS A 324 -8.47 4.72 -3.54
N SER A 325 -7.89 5.78 -4.11
CA SER A 325 -7.83 5.97 -5.56
C SER A 325 -7.09 4.83 -6.26
N ALA A 326 -6.00 4.36 -5.66
CA ALA A 326 -5.19 3.26 -6.16
C ALA A 326 -5.96 1.92 -6.13
N MET A 327 -6.75 1.65 -5.09
CA MET A 327 -7.67 0.50 -5.08
C MET A 327 -8.70 0.59 -6.22
N ASP A 328 -9.26 1.76 -6.46
CA ASP A 328 -10.23 1.98 -7.55
C ASP A 328 -9.59 1.75 -8.93
N ILE A 329 -8.33 2.19 -9.13
CA ILE A 329 -7.55 1.95 -10.35
C ILE A 329 -7.31 0.44 -10.53
N CYS A 330 -6.74 -0.22 -9.52
CA CYS A 330 -6.42 -1.65 -9.58
C CYS A 330 -7.67 -2.50 -9.81
N ALA A 331 -8.78 -2.20 -9.12
CA ALA A 331 -10.06 -2.86 -9.35
C ALA A 331 -10.60 -2.65 -10.77
N THR A 332 -10.40 -1.46 -11.35
CA THR A 332 -10.77 -1.17 -12.74
C THR A 332 -9.93 -1.98 -13.73
N HIS A 333 -8.63 -2.08 -13.48
CA HIS A 333 -7.71 -2.89 -14.29
C HIS A 333 -8.11 -4.38 -14.27
N ILE A 334 -8.36 -4.95 -13.08
CA ILE A 334 -8.86 -6.32 -12.94
C ILE A 334 -10.18 -6.50 -13.69
N ASP A 335 -11.12 -5.56 -13.56
CA ASP A 335 -12.41 -5.63 -14.23
C ASP A 335 -12.31 -5.53 -15.76
N ASN A 336 -11.35 -4.77 -16.29
CA ASN A 336 -11.05 -4.70 -17.72
C ASN A 336 -10.46 -6.01 -18.23
N LYS A 337 -9.49 -6.57 -17.50
CA LYS A 337 -8.88 -7.87 -17.80
C LYS A 337 -9.90 -9.01 -17.75
N LEU A 338 -10.77 -9.00 -16.74
CA LEU A 338 -11.92 -9.89 -16.60
C LEU A 338 -12.84 -9.79 -17.83
N TRP A 339 -13.14 -8.57 -18.29
CA TRP A 339 -13.95 -8.35 -19.48
C TRP A 339 -13.29 -8.90 -20.75
N GLN A 340 -12.02 -8.60 -20.99
CA GLN A 340 -11.28 -9.09 -22.16
C GLN A 340 -11.24 -10.63 -22.20
N LEU A 341 -10.91 -11.27 -21.08
CA LEU A 341 -10.87 -12.72 -20.95
C LEU A 341 -12.27 -13.35 -21.06
N GLY A 342 -13.27 -12.74 -20.42
CA GLY A 342 -14.65 -13.22 -20.46
C GLY A 342 -15.30 -13.10 -21.85
N MET A 343 -15.01 -12.03 -22.60
CA MET A 343 -15.50 -11.84 -23.97
C MET A 343 -14.82 -12.75 -24.99
N SER A 344 -13.56 -13.14 -24.76
CA SER A 344 -12.83 -14.08 -25.62
C SER A 344 -13.16 -15.54 -25.30
N SER A 345 -13.56 -15.86 -24.08
CA SER A 345 -13.89 -17.22 -23.64
C SER A 345 -15.12 -17.82 -24.33
N MET A 346 -14.92 -18.93 -25.04
CA MET A 346 -16.02 -19.70 -25.66
C MET A 346 -16.94 -20.35 -24.62
N ALA A 347 -16.39 -20.75 -23.46
CA ALA A 347 -17.18 -21.33 -22.38
C ALA A 347 -18.17 -20.30 -21.82
N ILE A 348 -17.71 -19.07 -21.57
CA ILE A 348 -18.57 -17.98 -21.11
C ILE A 348 -19.62 -17.60 -22.16
N LYS A 349 -19.27 -17.54 -23.45
CA LYS A 349 -20.25 -17.31 -24.53
C LYS A 349 -21.42 -18.30 -24.48
N ASN A 350 -21.12 -19.58 -24.23
CA ASN A 350 -22.14 -20.61 -24.21
C ASN A 350 -22.94 -20.68 -22.90
N VAL A 351 -22.29 -20.51 -21.74
CA VAL A 351 -22.96 -20.67 -20.43
C VAL A 351 -23.60 -19.37 -19.97
N PHE A 352 -22.91 -18.24 -20.09
CA PHE A 352 -23.38 -16.96 -19.55
C PHE A 352 -24.36 -16.24 -20.50
N PHE A 353 -24.00 -16.12 -21.78
CA PHE A 353 -24.75 -15.29 -22.73
C PHE A 353 -25.93 -15.97 -23.39
N LYS A 354 -25.82 -17.27 -23.71
CA LYS A 354 -26.91 -18.03 -24.35
C LYS A 354 -28.00 -18.42 -23.36
N GLN A 355 -27.66 -18.78 -22.13
CA GLN A 355 -28.64 -19.33 -21.18
C GLN A 355 -29.44 -18.24 -20.43
N ASN A 356 -28.85 -17.07 -20.17
CA ASN A 356 -29.43 -16.08 -19.24
C ASN A 356 -29.96 -14.79 -19.90
N ASN A 357 -30.03 -14.74 -21.24
CA ASN A 357 -30.39 -13.55 -22.03
C ASN A 357 -29.80 -12.23 -21.48
N ILE A 358 -28.52 -12.26 -21.13
CA ILE A 358 -27.82 -11.10 -20.54
C ILE A 358 -27.41 -10.16 -21.67
N GLY A 359 -27.79 -8.89 -21.54
CA GLY A 359 -27.46 -7.80 -22.48
C GLY A 359 -26.26 -6.94 -22.06
N SER A 360 -25.55 -7.30 -21.00
CA SER A 360 -24.40 -6.57 -20.48
C SER A 360 -23.12 -7.40 -20.56
N PRO A 361 -21.94 -6.80 -20.78
CA PRO A 361 -20.68 -7.52 -20.93
C PRO A 361 -20.30 -8.30 -19.67
N PHE A 362 -19.38 -9.26 -19.78
CA PHE A 362 -18.92 -10.07 -18.66
C PHE A 362 -17.92 -9.24 -17.81
N CYS A 363 -18.44 -8.51 -16.83
CA CYS A 363 -17.66 -7.67 -15.93
C CYS A 363 -18.34 -7.59 -14.55
N ALA A 364 -17.64 -7.12 -13.53
CA ALA A 364 -18.13 -6.95 -12.17
C ALA A 364 -19.43 -6.12 -12.12
N MET A 365 -19.56 -5.09 -12.95
CA MET A 365 -20.76 -4.26 -13.02
C MET A 365 -22.00 -5.04 -13.48
N THR A 366 -21.85 -6.09 -14.28
CA THR A 366 -22.97 -6.95 -14.66
C THR A 366 -23.44 -7.83 -13.50
N PHE A 367 -22.50 -8.35 -12.70
CA PHE A 367 -22.83 -9.07 -11.47
C PHE A 367 -23.49 -8.16 -10.45
N LEU A 368 -23.02 -6.91 -10.32
CA LEU A 368 -23.65 -5.87 -9.52
C LEU A 368 -25.07 -5.56 -10.00
N GLY A 369 -25.27 -5.37 -11.30
CA GLY A 369 -26.59 -5.09 -11.88
C GLY A 369 -27.59 -6.23 -11.66
N ASN A 370 -27.14 -7.48 -11.75
CA ASN A 370 -27.96 -8.65 -11.44
C ASN A 370 -28.37 -8.72 -9.97
N HIS A 371 -27.50 -8.28 -9.05
CA HIS A 371 -27.86 -8.16 -7.64
C HIS A 371 -28.87 -7.02 -7.42
N VAL A 372 -28.60 -5.83 -7.96
CA VAL A 372 -29.47 -4.65 -7.84
C VAL A 372 -30.89 -4.93 -8.36
N LYS A 373 -31.02 -5.69 -9.46
CA LYS A 373 -32.34 -6.11 -9.99
C LYS A 373 -33.15 -6.98 -9.03
N ARG A 374 -32.51 -7.68 -8.09
CA ARG A 374 -33.15 -8.58 -7.11
C ARG A 374 -33.48 -7.89 -5.80
N LEU A 375 -33.01 -6.66 -5.58
CA LEU A 375 -33.29 -5.91 -4.35
C LEU A 375 -34.74 -5.44 -4.30
N ASP A 376 -35.35 -5.52 -3.12
CA ASP A 376 -36.65 -4.91 -2.84
C ASP A 376 -36.47 -3.40 -2.65
N LYS A 377 -36.84 -2.62 -3.67
CA LYS A 377 -36.70 -1.16 -3.70
C LYS A 377 -37.46 -0.47 -2.56
N SER A 378 -38.49 -1.11 -2.01
CA SER A 378 -39.29 -0.55 -0.92
C SER A 378 -38.65 -0.72 0.47
N LYS A 379 -37.59 -1.54 0.57
CA LYS A 379 -36.94 -1.91 1.85
C LYS A 379 -35.43 -1.66 1.88
N LEU A 380 -34.90 -0.86 0.96
CA LEU A 380 -33.46 -0.59 0.89
C LEU A 380 -32.98 0.09 2.19
N ARG A 381 -32.00 -0.54 2.86
CA ARG A 381 -31.27 0.04 4.00
C ARG A 381 -29.94 0.65 3.54
N ASP A 382 -29.31 1.48 4.37
CA ASP A 382 -28.16 2.36 4.05
C ASP A 382 -27.12 1.79 3.07
N ASN A 383 -26.59 0.59 3.33
CA ASN A 383 -25.58 -0.04 2.46
C ASN A 383 -26.15 -0.48 1.11
N GLU A 384 -27.33 -1.10 1.09
CA GLU A 384 -28.01 -1.55 -0.14
C GLU A 384 -28.44 -0.34 -0.99
N TYR A 385 -28.87 0.74 -0.33
CA TYR A 385 -29.21 1.99 -0.98
C TYR A 385 -27.99 2.63 -1.64
N SER A 386 -26.85 2.66 -0.95
CA SER A 386 -25.57 3.16 -1.51
C SER A 386 -25.14 2.36 -2.74
N ILE A 387 -25.26 1.03 -2.69
CA ILE A 387 -25.00 0.13 -3.82
C ILE A 387 -25.94 0.44 -5.01
N TYR A 388 -27.25 0.55 -4.74
CA TYR A 388 -28.27 0.87 -5.74
C TYR A 388 -27.99 2.21 -6.42
N GLN A 389 -27.70 3.25 -5.65
CA GLN A 389 -27.38 4.57 -6.18
C GLN A 389 -26.11 4.55 -7.03
N TYR A 390 -25.06 3.89 -6.55
CA TYR A 390 -23.80 3.77 -7.28
C TYR A 390 -23.99 3.11 -8.65
N TYR A 391 -24.69 1.97 -8.69
CA TYR A 391 -24.97 1.26 -9.94
C TYR A 391 -25.74 2.13 -10.93
N ASN A 392 -26.84 2.75 -10.51
CA ASN A 392 -27.67 3.56 -11.42
C ASN A 392 -26.92 4.80 -11.94
N LYS A 393 -26.12 5.46 -11.08
CA LYS A 393 -25.28 6.58 -11.49
C LYS A 393 -24.20 6.15 -12.49
N TYR A 394 -23.61 4.98 -12.30
CA TYR A 394 -22.63 4.43 -13.23
C TYR A 394 -23.27 4.13 -14.58
N VAL A 395 -24.41 3.45 -14.58
CA VAL A 395 -25.11 3.06 -15.81
C VAL A 395 -25.56 4.29 -16.59
N SER A 396 -26.20 5.27 -15.95
CA SER A 396 -26.71 6.45 -16.64
C SER A 396 -25.63 7.33 -17.27
N LYS A 397 -24.44 7.36 -16.67
CA LYS A 397 -23.33 8.19 -17.14
C LYS A 397 -22.50 7.51 -18.24
N ASN A 398 -22.30 6.20 -18.14
CA ASN A 398 -21.24 5.52 -18.88
C ASN A 398 -21.76 4.55 -19.95
N ILE A 399 -22.95 3.98 -19.79
CA ILE A 399 -23.46 2.91 -20.66
C ILE A 399 -24.10 3.48 -21.92
N LYS A 400 -23.73 2.92 -23.08
CA LYS A 400 -24.36 3.17 -24.38
C LYS A 400 -25.27 2.01 -24.75
N ASN A 401 -26.48 2.31 -25.22
CA ASN A 401 -27.47 1.29 -25.53
C ASN A 401 -27.47 0.98 -27.03
N PHE A 402 -27.39 -0.30 -27.37
CA PHE A 402 -27.50 -0.85 -28.71
C PHE A 402 -28.70 -1.77 -28.76
N LEU A 403 -29.35 -1.83 -29.92
CA LEU A 403 -30.49 -2.70 -30.14
C LEU A 403 -30.24 -3.59 -31.34
N ILE A 404 -30.63 -4.87 -31.23
CA ILE A 404 -30.66 -5.82 -32.33
C ILE A 404 -32.09 -6.30 -32.51
N PHE A 405 -32.59 -6.24 -33.75
CA PHE A 405 -33.83 -6.87 -34.15
C PHE A 405 -33.54 -8.03 -35.10
N SER A 406 -33.89 -9.25 -34.69
CA SER A 406 -33.72 -10.46 -35.50
C SER A 406 -34.68 -11.54 -35.03
N ASP A 407 -35.15 -12.41 -35.92
CA ASP A 407 -35.87 -13.63 -35.56
C ASP A 407 -34.93 -14.85 -35.39
N SER A 408 -33.62 -14.67 -35.64
CA SER A 408 -32.58 -15.68 -35.46
C SER A 408 -31.86 -15.49 -34.11
N ALA A 409 -31.95 -16.51 -33.25
CA ALA A 409 -31.27 -16.52 -31.95
C ALA A 409 -29.74 -16.48 -32.10
N ASP A 410 -29.19 -17.22 -33.08
CA ASP A 410 -27.74 -17.28 -33.30
C ASP A 410 -27.19 -15.94 -33.81
N PHE A 411 -27.90 -15.29 -34.76
CA PHE A 411 -27.55 -13.94 -35.23
C PHE A 411 -27.52 -12.95 -34.07
N GLY A 412 -28.58 -12.95 -33.25
CA GLY A 412 -28.72 -12.05 -32.12
C GLY A 412 -27.61 -12.24 -31.08
N VAL A 413 -27.24 -13.48 -30.76
CA VAL A 413 -26.17 -13.78 -29.79
C VAL A 413 -24.79 -13.39 -30.32
N ASP A 414 -24.46 -13.75 -31.57
CA ASP A 414 -23.15 -13.49 -32.15
C ASP A 414 -22.86 -11.99 -32.29
N LEU A 415 -23.82 -11.24 -32.84
CA LEU A 415 -23.69 -9.78 -32.97
C LEU A 415 -23.65 -9.09 -31.61
N LYS A 416 -24.48 -9.55 -30.65
CA LYS A 416 -24.46 -9.05 -29.27
C LYS A 416 -23.08 -9.18 -28.64
N ILE A 417 -22.46 -10.36 -28.74
CA ILE A 417 -21.13 -10.61 -28.19
C ILE A 417 -20.10 -9.71 -28.87
N LYS A 418 -20.14 -9.55 -30.20
CA LYS A 418 -19.21 -8.67 -30.92
C LYS A 418 -19.29 -7.22 -30.45
N ILE A 419 -20.51 -6.66 -30.32
CA ILE A 419 -20.71 -5.29 -29.84
C ILE A 419 -20.18 -5.12 -28.40
N MET A 420 -20.46 -6.08 -27.51
CA MET A 420 -19.98 -6.05 -26.12
C MET A 420 -18.47 -6.34 -25.98
N SER A 421 -17.86 -6.96 -26.99
CA SER A 421 -16.41 -7.17 -27.07
C SER A 421 -15.67 -5.93 -27.54
N ALA A 422 -16.35 -5.01 -28.24
CA ALA A 422 -15.77 -3.72 -28.65
C ALA A 422 -15.63 -2.74 -27.47
N SER A 423 -16.54 -2.79 -26.49
CA SER A 423 -16.44 -1.97 -25.28
C SER A 423 -17.20 -2.58 -24.11
N LYS A 424 -16.58 -2.49 -22.92
CA LYS A 424 -17.20 -2.83 -21.62
C LYS A 424 -18.41 -1.94 -21.29
N TYR A 425 -18.62 -0.86 -22.02
CA TYR A 425 -19.70 0.10 -21.78
C TYR A 425 -20.88 -0.04 -22.75
N HIS A 426 -20.87 -1.06 -23.61
CA HIS A 426 -21.98 -1.34 -24.51
C HIS A 426 -23.00 -2.27 -23.85
N HIS A 427 -24.25 -1.82 -23.80
CA HIS A 427 -25.39 -2.64 -23.43
C HIS A 427 -26.20 -2.97 -24.67
N VAL A 428 -26.55 -4.25 -24.87
CA VAL A 428 -27.24 -4.73 -26.06
C VAL A 428 -28.55 -5.39 -25.69
N THR A 429 -29.65 -4.87 -26.23
CA THR A 429 -30.97 -5.48 -26.14
C THR A 429 -31.35 -6.16 -27.46
N VAL A 430 -31.78 -7.41 -27.40
CA VAL A 430 -32.23 -8.17 -28.59
C VAL A 430 -33.74 -8.34 -28.51
N PHE A 431 -34.45 -7.99 -29.59
CA PHE A 431 -35.89 -8.20 -29.72
C PHE A 431 -36.20 -9.08 -30.93
N HIS A 432 -37.18 -9.96 -30.73
CA HIS A 432 -37.66 -10.90 -31.76
C HIS A 432 -39.08 -10.56 -32.25
N LYS A 433 -39.80 -9.71 -31.50
CA LYS A 433 -41.18 -9.31 -31.79
C LYS A 433 -41.26 -7.81 -32.02
N GLU A 434 -41.99 -7.42 -33.05
CA GLU A 434 -42.20 -6.02 -33.42
C GLU A 434 -42.81 -5.17 -32.30
N VAL A 435 -43.75 -5.72 -31.53
CA VAL A 435 -44.40 -4.99 -30.42
C VAL A 435 -43.39 -4.59 -29.34
N GLU A 436 -42.48 -5.50 -29.01
CA GLU A 436 -41.43 -5.25 -28.01
C GLU A 436 -40.41 -4.25 -28.56
N TYR A 437 -40.03 -4.39 -29.83
CA TYR A 437 -39.18 -3.44 -30.55
C TYR A 437 -39.79 -2.03 -30.55
N PHE A 438 -41.06 -1.90 -30.94
CA PHE A 438 -41.80 -0.63 -31.00
C PHE A 438 -41.82 0.06 -29.63
N SER A 439 -42.10 -0.69 -28.57
CA SER A 439 -42.07 -0.14 -27.20
C SER A 439 -40.67 0.34 -26.83
N ALA A 440 -39.64 -0.45 -27.15
CA ALA A 440 -38.26 -0.15 -26.81
C ALA A 440 -37.74 1.12 -27.50
N VAL A 441 -37.94 1.26 -28.81
CA VAL A 441 -37.48 2.43 -29.59
C VAL A 441 -38.23 3.73 -29.24
N ASN A 442 -39.40 3.65 -28.61
CA ASN A 442 -40.11 4.84 -28.14
C ASN A 442 -39.70 5.28 -26.73
N ASN A 443 -39.22 4.34 -25.90
CA ASN A 443 -38.89 4.59 -24.48
C ASN A 443 -37.40 4.83 -24.23
N THR A 444 -36.53 4.25 -25.06
CA THR A 444 -35.07 4.27 -24.86
C THR A 444 -34.39 4.89 -26.08
N LYS A 445 -33.38 5.74 -25.85
CA LYS A 445 -32.49 6.21 -26.92
C LYS A 445 -31.35 5.20 -27.10
N TYR A 446 -31.08 4.85 -28.34
CA TYR A 446 -30.04 3.93 -28.77
C TYR A 446 -29.00 4.65 -29.61
N GLU A 447 -27.76 4.18 -29.52
CA GLU A 447 -26.62 4.71 -30.26
C GLU A 447 -26.63 4.20 -31.70
N LEU A 448 -26.97 2.92 -31.87
CA LEU A 448 -27.06 2.25 -33.16
C LEU A 448 -28.06 1.10 -33.05
N ILE A 449 -28.90 0.97 -34.07
CA ILE A 449 -29.91 -0.09 -34.17
C ILE A 449 -29.54 -1.00 -35.33
N TYR A 450 -29.35 -2.29 -35.03
CA TYR A 450 -29.07 -3.32 -36.01
C TYR A 450 -30.35 -4.10 -36.34
N ILE A 451 -30.59 -4.33 -37.62
CA ILE A 451 -31.73 -5.10 -38.12
C ILE A 451 -31.18 -6.23 -38.99
N ASP A 452 -31.60 -7.45 -38.73
CA ASP A 452 -31.29 -8.60 -39.58
C ASP A 452 -31.84 -8.36 -41.00
N SER A 453 -30.99 -8.48 -42.02
CA SER A 453 -31.42 -8.34 -43.41
C SER A 453 -32.29 -9.51 -43.86
N ASN A 454 -32.22 -10.66 -43.17
CA ASN A 454 -32.79 -11.93 -43.57
C ASN A 454 -33.93 -12.38 -42.63
N LEU A 455 -34.74 -11.43 -42.15
CA LEU A 455 -35.93 -11.72 -41.36
C LEU A 455 -36.90 -12.64 -42.14
N ARG A 456 -37.35 -13.70 -41.48
CA ARG A 456 -38.34 -14.67 -42.00
C ARG A 456 -39.76 -14.21 -41.72
N LEU A 457 -40.00 -13.61 -40.55
CA LEU A 457 -41.35 -13.28 -40.08
C LEU A 457 -41.84 -11.90 -40.56
N GLN A 458 -40.92 -10.98 -40.86
CA GLN A 458 -41.24 -9.56 -41.12
C GLN A 458 -40.31 -8.97 -42.18
N LYS A 459 -40.74 -7.88 -42.84
CA LYS A 459 -39.89 -7.19 -43.81
C LYS A 459 -38.92 -6.23 -43.09
N PRO A 460 -37.59 -6.30 -43.29
CA PRO A 460 -36.63 -5.40 -42.64
C PRO A 460 -36.94 -3.91 -42.85
N ALA A 461 -37.45 -3.54 -44.02
CA ALA A 461 -37.85 -2.16 -44.33
C ALA A 461 -39.00 -1.65 -43.44
N ALA A 462 -39.94 -2.52 -43.04
CA ALA A 462 -41.03 -2.14 -42.15
C ALA A 462 -40.52 -1.84 -40.73
N ILE A 463 -39.61 -2.67 -40.23
CA ILE A 463 -38.98 -2.48 -38.92
C ILE A 463 -38.12 -1.23 -38.89
N LEU A 464 -37.35 -0.98 -39.96
CA LEU A 464 -36.57 0.24 -40.11
C LEU A 464 -37.47 1.49 -40.11
N LYS A 465 -38.63 1.44 -40.78
CA LYS A 465 -39.60 2.53 -40.77
C LYS A 465 -40.10 2.82 -39.35
N ILE A 466 -40.47 1.79 -38.60
CA ILE A 466 -40.91 1.93 -37.19
C ILE A 466 -39.84 2.61 -36.34
N GLY A 467 -38.58 2.19 -36.48
CA GLY A 467 -37.46 2.81 -35.77
C GLY A 467 -37.29 4.29 -36.10
N LYS A 468 -37.30 4.66 -37.38
CA LYS A 468 -37.13 6.05 -37.85
C LYS A 468 -38.30 6.97 -37.50
N GLU A 469 -39.50 6.42 -37.35
CA GLU A 469 -40.69 7.18 -36.92
C GLU A 469 -40.82 7.30 -35.40
N SER A 470 -40.00 6.55 -34.63
CA SER A 470 -40.06 6.51 -33.17
C SER A 470 -39.79 7.86 -32.50
N ARG A 471 -40.31 8.06 -31.28
CA ARG A 471 -40.14 9.34 -30.56
C ARG A 471 -38.67 9.68 -30.24
N ARG A 472 -37.85 8.67 -29.93
CA ARG A 472 -36.50 8.86 -29.35
C ARG A 472 -35.34 8.51 -30.29
N ASN A 473 -35.60 7.85 -31.42
CA ASN A 473 -34.55 7.32 -32.31
C ASN A 473 -34.71 7.75 -33.78
N LYS A 474 -35.38 8.89 -34.05
CA LYS A 474 -35.55 9.41 -35.42
C LYS A 474 -34.22 9.63 -36.14
N ASP A 475 -33.25 10.15 -35.40
CA ASP A 475 -31.92 10.51 -35.90
C ASP A 475 -30.85 9.44 -35.59
N THR A 476 -31.27 8.29 -35.03
CA THR A 476 -30.36 7.19 -34.74
C THR A 476 -29.96 6.50 -36.03
N ASN A 477 -28.70 6.07 -36.13
CA ASN A 477 -28.23 5.29 -37.27
C ASN A 477 -28.82 3.88 -37.24
N PHE A 478 -29.14 3.34 -38.42
CA PHE A 478 -29.64 1.97 -38.59
C PHE A 478 -28.69 1.21 -39.51
N SER A 479 -28.36 -0.02 -39.14
CA SER A 479 -27.52 -0.91 -39.94
C SER A 479 -28.28 -2.20 -40.25
N LEU A 480 -28.41 -2.52 -41.54
CA LEU A 480 -28.91 -3.82 -42.00
C LEU A 480 -27.73 -4.75 -42.20
N LEU A 481 -27.73 -5.89 -41.51
CA LEU A 481 -26.65 -6.86 -41.57
C LEU A 481 -27.20 -8.27 -41.83
N SER A 482 -26.50 -9.04 -42.66
CA SER A 482 -26.67 -10.49 -42.74
C SER A 482 -25.75 -11.21 -41.76
N ILE A 483 -25.95 -12.50 -41.55
CA ILE A 483 -25.07 -13.31 -40.69
C ILE A 483 -23.62 -13.38 -41.21
N GLU A 484 -23.41 -13.26 -42.52
CA GLU A 484 -22.08 -13.21 -43.12
C GLU A 484 -21.39 -11.88 -42.83
N ASP A 485 -22.15 -10.78 -42.84
CA ASP A 485 -21.64 -9.45 -42.47
C ASP A 485 -21.26 -9.42 -40.99
N VAL A 486 -22.09 -10.02 -40.13
CA VAL A 486 -21.76 -10.18 -38.71
C VAL A 486 -20.45 -10.93 -38.55
N LYS A 487 -20.19 -12.02 -39.29
CA LYS A 487 -18.92 -12.77 -39.21
C LYS A 487 -17.71 -11.92 -39.62
N LYS A 488 -17.85 -11.09 -40.66
CA LYS A 488 -16.78 -10.21 -41.18
C LYS A 488 -16.60 -8.91 -40.39
N LEU A 489 -17.56 -8.54 -39.54
CA LEU A 489 -17.53 -7.29 -38.78
C LEU A 489 -16.34 -7.25 -37.81
N THR A 490 -15.50 -6.22 -37.93
CA THR A 490 -14.43 -5.84 -37.02
C THR A 490 -14.73 -4.45 -36.46
N PHE A 491 -14.61 -4.27 -35.14
CA PHE A 491 -14.87 -3.01 -34.45
C PHE A 491 -13.57 -2.27 -34.13
#